data_AF-A0A966T1Q5-F1
#
_entry.id   AF-A0A966T1Q5-F1
#
_cell.length_a   1.000
_cell.length_b   1.000
_cell.length_c   1.000
_cell.angle_alpha   90.00
_cell.angle_beta   90.00
_cell.angle_gamma   90.00
#
_symmetry.space_group_name_H-M   'P 1'
#
loop_
_entity.id
_entity.type
_entity.pdbx_description
1 polymer ?
#
loop_
_entity_poly.entity_id
_entity_poly.type
_entity_poly.pdbx_seq_one_letter_code
_entity_poly.pdbx_strand_id
1 'polypeptide(L)'
;MAASLAAPSGPATAWLTPWLAQLPPPAGDLAAVQQRGRRALAEQPLPGSRDEAWRFTDLSLLAQLPLAPAGAAAPLQALPPAQPGVLRLQLDAVSDPLAGLSLPAGLEPLSPAELAQGLGHTLAATGCEHHWPVELNHATAGRVLALRVAGRARVRLELVSSQPAALLPL
;
A
#
# COMPACT_ATOMS: atom_id res chain seq x y z
N MET A 1 -10.58 38.80 4.50
CA MET A 1 -11.76 37.93 4.41
C MET A 1 -11.29 36.50 4.52
N ALA A 2 -11.47 35.87 5.68
CA ALA A 2 -11.13 34.46 5.87
C ALA A 2 -12.21 33.62 5.19
N ALA A 3 -11.84 32.85 4.17
CA ALA A 3 -12.74 31.84 3.61
C ALA A 3 -12.94 30.77 4.69
N SER A 4 -14.15 30.71 5.24
CA SER A 4 -14.56 29.61 6.10
C SER A 4 -14.54 28.34 5.26
N LEU A 5 -13.62 27.42 5.55
CA LEU A 5 -13.62 26.06 5.04
C LEU A 5 -14.81 25.33 5.67
N ALA A 6 -16.00 25.53 5.11
CA ALA A 6 -17.17 24.75 5.48
C ALA A 6 -16.87 23.28 5.16
N ALA A 7 -16.93 22.42 6.18
CA ALA A 7 -16.77 20.99 6.00
C ALA A 7 -17.85 20.47 5.03
N PRO A 8 -17.52 19.57 4.10
CA PRO A 8 -18.51 19.00 3.20
C PRO A 8 -19.64 18.33 4.00
N SER A 9 -20.86 18.81 3.78
CA SER A 9 -22.08 18.26 4.37
C SER A 9 -22.56 17.07 3.54
N GLY A 10 -21.86 15.95 3.67
CA GLY A 10 -22.25 14.62 3.20
C GLY A 10 -21.85 13.58 4.25
N PRO A 11 -22.34 12.33 4.19
CA PRO A 11 -21.86 11.29 5.10
C PRO A 11 -20.34 11.18 4.94
N ALA A 12 -19.60 11.16 6.06
CA ALA A 12 -18.13 11.20 6.09
C ALA A 12 -17.43 10.05 5.32
N THR A 13 -18.20 9.07 4.84
CA THR A 13 -17.81 7.95 3.99
C THR A 13 -17.91 8.22 2.48
N ALA A 14 -18.79 9.13 2.03
CA ALA A 14 -19.10 9.28 0.60
C ALA A 14 -17.96 9.86 -0.24
N TRP A 15 -16.98 10.52 0.38
CA TRP A 15 -15.90 11.20 -0.34
C TRP A 15 -14.94 10.21 -1.04
N LEU A 16 -14.76 9.00 -0.51
CA LEU A 16 -13.94 7.95 -1.14
C LEU A 16 -14.68 7.19 -2.23
N THR A 17 -16.02 7.24 -2.27
CA THR A 17 -16.82 6.44 -3.21
C THR A 17 -16.40 6.65 -4.68
N PRO A 18 -16.22 7.89 -5.17
CA PRO A 18 -15.76 8.12 -6.54
C PRO A 18 -14.36 7.54 -6.80
N TRP A 19 -13.46 7.58 -5.81
CA TRP A 19 -12.10 7.06 -5.94
C TRP A 19 -12.08 5.52 -5.91
N LEU A 20 -12.83 4.90 -4.98
CA LEU A 20 -12.98 3.45 -4.90
C LEU A 20 -13.53 2.86 -6.20
N ALA A 21 -14.45 3.57 -6.86
CA ALA A 21 -15.02 3.17 -8.15
C ALA A 21 -14.02 3.22 -9.31
N GLN A 22 -12.93 3.98 -9.19
CA GLN A 22 -11.87 4.09 -10.20
C GLN A 22 -10.77 3.03 -10.03
N LEU A 23 -10.72 2.33 -8.89
CA LEU A 23 -9.72 1.30 -8.66
C LEU A 23 -9.91 0.12 -9.62
N PRO A 24 -8.82 -0.49 -10.12
CA PRO A 24 -8.92 -1.70 -10.94
C PRO A 24 -9.65 -2.81 -10.17
N PRO A 25 -10.32 -3.76 -10.84
CA PRO A 25 -11.00 -4.86 -10.15
C PRO A 25 -10.01 -5.66 -9.28
N PRO A 26 -10.45 -6.21 -8.13
CA PRO A 26 -9.58 -7.04 -7.32
C PRO A 26 -9.03 -8.23 -8.12
N ALA A 27 -7.74 -8.53 -7.98
CA ALA A 27 -7.07 -9.52 -8.82
C ALA A 27 -5.88 -10.21 -8.13
N GLY A 28 -5.56 -11.41 -8.61
CA GLY A 28 -4.42 -12.21 -8.14
C GLY A 28 -4.55 -12.62 -6.66
N ASP A 29 -3.40 -12.89 -6.04
CA ASP A 29 -3.34 -13.39 -4.66
C ASP A 29 -3.87 -12.40 -3.61
N LEU A 30 -3.96 -11.11 -3.96
CA LEU A 30 -4.45 -10.05 -3.07
C LEU A 30 -5.95 -9.74 -3.24
N ALA A 31 -6.66 -10.41 -4.16
CA ALA A 31 -8.06 -10.07 -4.49
C ALA A 31 -8.98 -10.02 -3.27
N ALA A 32 -8.87 -10.99 -2.37
CA ALA A 32 -9.69 -11.05 -1.15
C ALA A 32 -9.36 -9.91 -0.17
N VAL A 33 -8.08 -9.55 -0.05
CA VAL A 33 -7.60 -8.44 0.79
C VAL A 33 -8.10 -7.11 0.24
N GLN A 34 -7.98 -6.91 -1.07
CA GLN A 34 -8.48 -5.72 -1.77
C GLN A 34 -9.99 -5.54 -1.60
N GLN A 35 -10.76 -6.61 -1.76
CA GLN A 35 -12.22 -6.55 -1.60
C GLN A 35 -12.61 -6.20 -0.17
N ARG A 36 -11.94 -6.78 0.83
CA ARG A 36 -12.16 -6.45 2.24
C ARG A 36 -11.88 -4.97 2.51
N GLY A 37 -10.70 -4.48 2.12
CA GLY A 37 -10.30 -3.09 2.36
C GLY A 37 -11.25 -2.09 1.71
N ARG A 38 -11.69 -2.35 0.47
CA ARG A 38 -12.66 -1.49 -0.23
C ARG A 38 -14.01 -1.46 0.48
N ARG A 39 -14.49 -2.60 0.97
CA ARG A 39 -15.73 -2.66 1.74
C ARG A 39 -15.58 -1.91 3.06
N ALA A 40 -14.50 -2.13 3.79
CA ALA A 40 -14.23 -1.44 5.05
C ALA A 40 -14.18 0.07 4.86
N LEU A 41 -13.47 0.59 3.86
CA LEU A 41 -13.41 2.02 3.57
C LEU A 41 -14.74 2.63 3.11
N ALA A 42 -15.59 1.85 2.44
CA ALA A 42 -16.92 2.32 2.06
C ALA A 42 -17.86 2.47 3.28
N GLU A 43 -17.63 1.68 4.32
CA GLU A 43 -18.42 1.65 5.55
C GLU A 43 -17.84 2.57 6.65
N GLN A 44 -16.52 2.81 6.66
CA GLN A 44 -15.80 3.58 7.68
C GLN A 44 -15.70 5.08 7.34
N PRO A 45 -16.05 5.99 8.26
CA PRO A 45 -15.81 7.41 8.06
C PRO A 45 -14.31 7.72 8.01
N LEU A 46 -13.96 8.87 7.44
CA LEU A 46 -12.62 9.42 7.59
C LEU A 46 -12.27 9.55 9.07
N PRO A 47 -11.09 9.11 9.53
CA PRO A 47 -10.72 9.26 10.91
C PRO A 47 -10.53 10.73 11.23
N GLY A 48 -10.82 11.09 12.48
CA GLY A 48 -10.82 12.48 12.92
C GLY A 48 -10.34 12.64 14.35
N SER A 49 -10.61 13.81 14.93
CA SER A 49 -10.07 14.17 16.25
C SER A 49 -10.56 13.28 17.41
N ARG A 50 -11.60 12.46 17.17
CA ARG A 50 -12.13 11.47 18.13
C ARG A 50 -11.35 10.16 18.14
N ASP A 51 -10.59 9.89 17.09
CA ASP A 51 -9.73 8.73 17.00
C ASP A 51 -8.35 9.11 17.57
N GLU A 52 -7.90 8.44 18.63
CA GLU A 52 -6.69 8.85 19.35
C GLU A 52 -5.46 8.95 18.42
N ALA A 53 -5.33 8.03 17.45
CA ALA A 53 -4.25 8.05 16.46
C ALA A 53 -4.29 9.26 15.50
N TRP A 54 -5.42 9.94 15.39
CA TRP A 54 -5.68 11.05 14.46
C TRP A 54 -6.10 12.34 15.18
N ARG A 55 -6.03 12.36 16.51
CA ARG A 55 -6.48 13.48 17.35
C ARG A 55 -5.95 14.85 16.90
N PHE A 56 -4.70 14.86 16.43
CA PHE A 56 -3.97 16.06 16.03
C PHE A 56 -3.72 16.16 14.52
N THR A 57 -4.40 15.32 13.72
CA THR A 57 -4.23 15.26 12.27
C THR A 57 -5.57 15.55 11.60
N ASP A 58 -5.70 16.73 10.99
CA ASP A 58 -6.91 17.09 10.25
C ASP A 58 -6.87 16.51 8.82
N LEU A 59 -7.66 15.47 8.58
CA LEU A 59 -7.79 14.86 7.26
C LEU A 59 -8.88 15.48 6.39
N SER A 60 -9.62 16.49 6.87
CA SER A 60 -10.68 17.14 6.09
C SER A 60 -10.16 17.77 4.79
N LEU A 61 -8.88 18.10 4.74
CA LEU A 61 -8.20 18.57 3.54
C LEU A 61 -8.03 17.47 2.48
N LEU A 62 -7.82 16.21 2.87
CA LEU A 62 -7.75 15.09 1.92
C LEU A 62 -9.06 14.91 1.16
N ALA A 63 -10.20 15.15 1.84
CA ALA A 63 -11.52 15.04 1.22
C ALA A 63 -11.77 16.08 0.10
N GLN A 64 -10.91 17.09 0.00
CA GLN A 64 -10.98 18.14 -1.02
C GLN A 64 -10.04 17.88 -2.19
N LEU A 65 -9.12 16.91 -2.08
CA LEU A 65 -8.17 16.60 -3.13
C LEU A 65 -8.83 15.77 -4.25
N PRO A 66 -8.49 16.04 -5.53
CA PRO A 66 -8.88 15.17 -6.62
C PRO A 66 -8.07 13.87 -6.52
N LEU A 67 -8.63 12.88 -5.83
CA LEU A 67 -7.99 11.57 -5.71
C LEU A 67 -8.06 10.82 -7.04
N ALA A 68 -6.90 10.35 -7.50
CA ALA A 68 -6.78 9.41 -8.61
C ALA A 68 -6.09 8.12 -8.11
N PRO A 69 -6.42 6.95 -8.68
CA PRO A 69 -5.62 5.75 -8.49
C PRO A 69 -4.16 6.01 -8.89
N ALA A 70 -3.22 5.40 -8.17
CA ALA A 70 -1.81 5.48 -8.53
C ALA A 70 -1.60 4.88 -9.94
N GLY A 71 -1.08 5.71 -10.86
CA GLY A 71 -0.68 5.26 -12.19
C GLY A 71 0.67 4.54 -12.16
N ALA A 72 1.05 3.95 -13.29
CA ALA A 72 2.39 3.40 -13.46
C ALA A 72 3.43 4.49 -13.22
N ALA A 73 4.43 4.19 -12.38
CA ALA A 73 5.52 5.12 -12.12
C ALA A 73 6.29 5.42 -13.42
N ALA A 74 6.78 6.66 -13.54
CA ALA A 74 7.75 6.98 -14.57
C ALA A 74 8.99 6.07 -14.43
N PRO A 75 9.65 5.69 -15.53
CA PRO A 75 10.86 4.89 -15.46
C PRO A 75 11.89 5.58 -14.57
N LEU A 76 12.49 4.81 -13.65
CA LEU A 76 13.54 5.30 -12.76
C LEU A 76 14.69 5.89 -13.59
N GLN A 77 15.26 6.99 -13.09
CA GLN A 77 16.61 7.37 -13.51
C GLN A 77 17.57 6.21 -13.25
N ALA A 78 18.60 6.07 -14.10
CA ALA A 78 19.59 5.02 -13.95
C ALA A 78 20.21 5.06 -12.54
N LEU A 79 19.96 4.01 -11.77
CA LEU A 79 20.53 3.86 -10.44
C LEU A 79 22.01 3.46 -10.54
N PRO A 80 22.84 3.85 -9.57
CA PRO A 80 24.20 3.30 -9.47
C PRO A 80 24.14 1.77 -9.35
N PRO A 81 25.13 1.02 -9.85
CA PRO A 81 25.13 -0.44 -9.76
C PRO A 81 25.00 -0.90 -8.30
N ALA A 82 24.32 -2.02 -8.08
CA ALA A 82 24.23 -2.63 -6.76
C ALA A 82 25.63 -3.06 -6.28
N GLN A 83 25.83 -3.07 -4.96
CA GLN A 83 27.10 -3.54 -4.39
C GLN A 83 27.30 -5.05 -4.66
N PRO A 84 28.55 -5.53 -4.77
CA PRO A 84 28.83 -6.95 -4.93
C PRO A 84 28.20 -7.80 -3.81
N GLY A 85 27.46 -8.83 -4.22
CA GLY A 85 26.77 -9.74 -3.28
C GLY A 85 25.57 -9.10 -2.57
N VAL A 86 24.90 -8.13 -3.21
CA VAL A 86 23.60 -7.59 -2.81
C VAL A 86 22.61 -7.83 -3.95
N LEU A 87 21.46 -8.42 -3.65
CA LEU A 87 20.36 -8.54 -4.61
C LEU A 87 19.49 -7.28 -4.51
N ARG A 88 19.42 -6.50 -5.59
CA ARG A 88 18.53 -5.35 -5.67
C ARG A 88 17.18 -5.75 -6.23
N LEU A 89 16.11 -5.40 -5.52
CA LEU A 89 14.72 -5.58 -5.94
C LEU A 89 14.09 -4.20 -6.17
N GLN A 90 13.47 -4.02 -7.34
CA GLN A 90 12.74 -2.80 -7.67
C GLN A 90 11.27 -2.95 -7.27
N LEU A 91 10.76 -1.98 -6.53
CA LEU A 91 9.38 -1.92 -6.05
C LEU A 91 8.66 -0.73 -6.71
N ASP A 92 7.94 -1.02 -7.78
CA ASP A 92 7.18 -0.02 -8.57
C ASP A 92 5.66 -0.13 -8.38
N ALA A 93 5.22 -1.05 -7.52
CA ALA A 93 3.82 -1.43 -7.26
C ALA A 93 3.04 -2.03 -8.45
N VAL A 94 3.68 -2.22 -9.61
CA VAL A 94 3.04 -2.68 -10.86
C VAL A 94 3.64 -4.00 -11.32
N SER A 95 4.96 -4.04 -11.47
CA SER A 95 5.72 -5.16 -12.01
C SER A 95 5.98 -6.22 -10.93
N ASP A 96 6.22 -7.46 -11.35
CA ASP A 96 6.72 -8.50 -10.45
C ASP A 96 8.19 -8.20 -10.10
N PRO A 97 8.51 -7.92 -8.81
CA PRO A 97 9.87 -7.58 -8.39
C PRO A 97 10.86 -8.74 -8.51
N LEU A 98 10.38 -9.98 -8.71
CA LEU A 98 11.21 -11.17 -8.85
C LEU A 98 11.36 -11.66 -10.29
N ALA A 99 10.66 -11.03 -11.25
CA ALA A 99 10.68 -11.45 -12.64
C ALA A 99 12.09 -11.42 -13.24
N GLY A 100 12.54 -12.56 -13.77
CA GLY A 100 13.84 -12.69 -14.42
C GLY A 100 15.05 -12.70 -13.46
N LEU A 101 14.83 -12.67 -12.14
CA LEU A 101 15.91 -12.72 -11.15
C LEU A 101 16.18 -14.16 -10.70
N SER A 102 17.46 -14.48 -10.53
CA SER A 102 17.87 -15.69 -9.81
C SER A 102 18.06 -15.35 -8.33
N LEU A 103 17.23 -15.95 -7.47
CA LEU A 103 17.35 -15.74 -6.03
C LEU A 103 18.60 -16.43 -5.48
N PRO A 104 19.34 -15.79 -4.55
CA PRO A 104 20.47 -16.41 -3.89
C PRO A 104 20.01 -17.57 -2.99
N ALA A 105 20.92 -18.50 -2.71
CA ALA A 105 20.65 -19.61 -1.82
C ALA A 105 20.09 -19.13 -0.47
N GLY A 106 18.99 -19.74 -0.04
CA GLY A 106 18.29 -19.39 1.20
C GLY A 106 17.24 -18.29 1.06
N LEU A 107 16.99 -17.76 -0.14
CA LEU A 107 15.77 -17.02 -0.47
C LEU A 107 14.91 -17.80 -1.47
N GLU A 108 13.63 -17.89 -1.16
CA GLU A 108 12.63 -18.52 -2.02
C GLU A 108 11.32 -17.72 -1.97
N PRO A 109 10.56 -17.61 -3.07
CA PRO A 109 9.23 -17.04 -3.00
C PRO A 109 8.32 -17.95 -2.15
N LEU A 110 7.40 -17.34 -1.38
CA LEU A 110 6.35 -18.12 -0.72
C LEU A 110 5.41 -18.72 -1.76
N SER A 111 4.95 -19.94 -1.49
CA SER A 111 3.87 -20.56 -2.27
C SER A 111 2.55 -19.81 -2.08
N PRO A 112 1.59 -19.93 -3.00
CA PRO A 112 0.27 -19.31 -2.85
C PRO A 112 -0.45 -19.72 -1.55
N ALA A 113 -0.26 -20.97 -1.09
CA ALA A 113 -0.84 -21.46 0.15
C ALA A 113 -0.21 -20.79 1.39
N GLU A 114 1.12 -20.69 1.43
CA GLU A 114 1.84 -19.99 2.50
C GLU A 114 1.46 -18.51 2.53
N LEU A 115 1.32 -17.88 1.37
CA LEU A 115 0.89 -16.50 1.24
C LEU A 115 -0.53 -16.30 1.78
N ALA A 116 -1.49 -17.13 1.36
CA ALA A 116 -2.87 -17.06 1.84
C ALA A 116 -2.98 -17.25 3.36
N GLN A 117 -2.14 -18.12 3.94
CA GLN A 117 -2.07 -18.32 5.39
C GLN A 117 -1.43 -17.14 6.13
N GLY A 118 -0.41 -16.50 5.55
CA GLY A 118 0.34 -15.42 6.19
C GLY A 118 -0.32 -14.04 6.06
N LEU A 119 -1.07 -13.78 4.99
CA LEU A 119 -1.69 -12.48 4.73
C LEU A 119 -2.66 -12.11 5.86
N GLY A 120 -2.43 -10.94 6.47
CA GLY A 120 -3.26 -10.42 7.55
C GLY A 120 -3.00 -11.04 8.93
N HIS A 121 -2.19 -12.10 9.05
CA HIS A 121 -1.95 -12.76 10.34
C HIS A 121 -1.28 -11.83 11.37
N THR A 122 -0.23 -11.11 10.96
CA THR A 122 0.46 -10.15 11.84
C THR A 122 -0.45 -8.96 12.19
N LEU A 123 -1.27 -8.49 11.26
CA LEU A 123 -2.19 -7.38 11.49
C LEU A 123 -3.24 -7.77 12.55
N ALA A 124 -3.81 -8.97 12.44
CA ALA A 124 -4.73 -9.54 13.42
C ALA A 124 -4.06 -9.77 14.79
N ALA A 125 -2.85 -10.31 14.81
CA ALA A 125 -2.10 -10.54 16.05
C ALA A 125 -1.74 -9.23 16.77
N THR A 126 -1.64 -8.11 16.04
CA THR A 126 -1.37 -6.78 16.60
C THR A 126 -2.63 -5.95 16.82
N GLY A 127 -3.81 -6.46 16.47
CA GLY A 127 -5.11 -5.80 16.63
C GLY A 127 -5.27 -4.54 15.79
N CYS A 128 -4.50 -4.39 14.70
CA CYS A 128 -4.50 -3.19 13.86
C CYS A 128 -5.11 -3.41 12.47
N GLU A 129 -5.67 -4.60 12.19
CA GLU A 129 -6.22 -4.98 10.89
C GLU A 129 -7.36 -4.09 10.42
N HIS A 130 -8.06 -3.43 11.35
CA HIS A 130 -9.16 -2.51 11.07
C HIS A 130 -8.74 -1.04 11.09
N HIS A 131 -7.47 -0.74 11.32
CA HIS A 131 -6.99 0.64 11.29
C HIS A 131 -7.16 1.22 9.89
N TRP A 132 -7.61 2.46 9.81
CA TRP A 132 -7.91 3.11 8.54
C TRP A 132 -6.74 3.08 7.52
N PRO A 133 -5.46 3.32 7.90
CA PRO A 133 -4.34 3.16 6.96
C PRO A 133 -4.15 1.75 6.42
N VAL A 134 -4.49 0.73 7.20
CA VAL A 134 -4.40 -0.68 6.81
C VAL A 134 -5.46 -0.99 5.78
N GLU A 135 -6.70 -0.55 5.99
CA GLU A 135 -7.78 -0.76 5.00
C GLU A 135 -7.56 0.05 3.72
N LEU A 136 -6.97 1.26 3.81
CA LEU A 136 -6.50 2.03 2.66
C LEU A 136 -5.42 1.29 1.86
N ASN A 137 -4.43 0.71 2.56
CA ASN A 137 -3.40 -0.11 1.93
C ASN A 137 -4.03 -1.35 1.26
N HIS A 138 -4.89 -2.08 1.97
CA HIS A 138 -5.57 -3.26 1.44
C HIS A 138 -6.35 -2.94 0.17
N ALA A 139 -7.14 -1.86 0.16
CA ALA A 139 -7.97 -1.49 -0.98
C ALA A 139 -7.16 -1.25 -2.28
N THR A 140 -5.90 -0.81 -2.15
CA THR A 140 -5.04 -0.35 -3.23
C THR A 140 -3.88 -1.29 -3.56
N ALA A 141 -3.52 -2.20 -2.65
CA ALA A 141 -2.33 -3.04 -2.78
C ALA A 141 -2.41 -3.92 -4.04
N GLY A 142 -1.58 -3.64 -5.05
CA GLY A 142 -1.56 -4.39 -6.31
C GLY A 142 -0.58 -5.57 -6.35
N ARG A 143 0.47 -5.53 -5.52
CA ARG A 143 1.57 -6.51 -5.49
C ARG A 143 2.03 -6.80 -4.07
N VAL A 144 2.51 -8.02 -3.87
CA VAL A 144 3.15 -8.46 -2.63
C VAL A 144 4.48 -9.12 -2.96
N LEU A 145 5.53 -8.70 -2.26
CA LEU A 145 6.80 -9.41 -2.25
C LEU A 145 6.80 -10.33 -1.03
N ALA A 146 6.69 -11.63 -1.26
CA ALA A 146 6.59 -12.63 -0.21
C ALA A 146 7.75 -13.63 -0.32
N LEU A 147 8.71 -13.53 0.59
CA LEU A 147 9.94 -14.32 0.56
C LEU A 147 10.09 -15.15 1.85
N ARG A 148 10.48 -16.40 1.69
CA ARG A 148 11.04 -17.24 2.74
C ARG A 148 12.54 -17.01 2.84
N VAL A 149 13.03 -16.83 4.06
CA VAL A 149 14.47 -16.70 4.36
C VAL A 149 14.91 -17.87 5.23
N ALA A 150 15.86 -18.67 4.77
CA ALA A 150 16.45 -19.73 5.57
C ALA A 150 17.31 -19.12 6.69
N GLY A 151 17.14 -19.57 7.95
CA GLY A 151 17.71 -18.91 9.14
C GLY A 151 19.24 -18.83 9.24
N ARG A 152 20.00 -19.48 8.34
CA ARG A 152 21.48 -19.37 8.26
C ARG A 152 21.97 -18.61 7.02
N ALA A 153 21.07 -18.16 6.16
CA ALA A 153 21.42 -17.47 4.92
C ALA A 153 21.87 -16.03 5.23
N ARG A 154 23.05 -15.64 4.74
CA ARG A 154 23.56 -14.27 4.81
C ARG A 154 23.20 -13.52 3.53
N VAL A 155 21.92 -13.24 3.35
CA VAL A 155 21.44 -12.53 2.16
C VAL A 155 21.32 -11.05 2.44
N ARG A 156 21.81 -10.23 1.51
CA ARG A 156 21.67 -8.78 1.55
C ARG A 156 20.73 -8.38 0.43
N LEU A 157 19.62 -7.76 0.82
CA LEU A 157 18.63 -7.21 -0.10
C LEU A 157 18.74 -5.69 -0.10
N GLU A 158 18.67 -5.10 -1.28
CA GLU A 158 18.45 -3.67 -1.47
C GLU A 158 17.06 -3.49 -2.08
N LEU A 159 16.18 -2.80 -1.38
CA LEU A 159 14.82 -2.51 -1.86
C LEU A 159 14.81 -1.08 -2.40
N VAL A 160 14.54 -0.92 -3.70
CA VAL A 160 14.45 0.41 -4.32
C VAL A 160 13.02 0.68 -4.74
N SER A 161 12.38 1.68 -4.12
CA SER A 161 11.06 2.12 -4.54
C SER A 161 11.17 3.14 -5.67
N SER A 162 10.40 2.93 -6.74
CA SER A 162 10.34 3.84 -7.88
C SER A 162 9.15 4.78 -7.87
N GLN A 163 8.44 4.89 -6.75
CA GLN A 163 7.38 5.88 -6.69
C GLN A 163 7.99 7.28 -6.84
N PRO A 164 7.44 8.13 -7.72
CA PRO A 164 7.86 9.52 -7.74
C PRO A 164 7.64 10.09 -6.33
N ALA A 165 8.59 10.89 -5.85
CA ALA A 165 8.36 11.74 -4.69
C ALA A 165 7.24 12.71 -5.06
N ALA A 166 5.99 12.29 -4.92
CA ALA A 166 4.82 13.13 -5.10
C ALA A 166 4.67 14.03 -3.87
N LEU A 167 5.67 14.86 -3.62
CA LEU A 167 5.46 16.12 -2.94
C LEU A 167 5.18 17.12 -4.06
N LEU A 168 3.92 17.19 -4.48
CA LEU A 168 3.46 18.38 -5.18
C LEU A 168 3.71 19.56 -4.22
N PRO A 169 4.35 20.66 -4.67
CA PRO A 169 4.42 21.85 -3.85
C PRO A 169 2.98 22.30 -3.54
N LEU A 170 2.67 22.46 -2.25
CA LEU A 170 1.43 23.06 -1.76
C LEU A 170 1.36 24.54 -2.13
#